data_AF-A0A955ZAR3-F1
#
_entry.id   AF-A0A955ZAR3-F1
#
_cell.length_a   1.000
_cell.length_b   1.000
_cell.length_c   1.000
_cell.angle_alpha   90.00
_cell.angle_beta   90.00
_cell.angle_gamma   90.00
#
_symmetry.space_group_name_H-M   'P 1'
#
loop_
_entity.id
_entity.type
_entity.pdbx_description
1 polymer ?
#
loop_
_entity_poly.entity_id
_entity_poly.type
_entity_poly.pdbx_seq_one_letter_code
_entity_poly.pdbx_strand_id
1 'polypeptide(L)'
;MNARRLVALALGLLPALVPAVACSSIPELTFDDGDGGPDAPAGDARTDAPTSDGTVPTPDGTAPDAGNCPAACSKCTNGACVITCPGAKCGSTITCPPGQACVVDCSNPNSCQNKRVECASGEACTVNCAANRSCDTLTLEANGGKLCVRCEGGNMACDAVTCNVDGGATCNKTCGGGPVSCSNTCAGCATTSACP
;
A
#
# COMPACT_ATOMS: atom_id res chain seq x y z
N MET A 1 38.46 -46.53 -33.72
CA MET A 1 38.65 -46.22 -32.28
C MET A 1 37.47 -45.39 -31.82
N ASN A 2 36.80 -45.87 -30.78
CA ASN A 2 35.39 -45.65 -30.49
C ASN A 2 35.05 -44.26 -29.94
N ALA A 3 34.00 -43.67 -30.50
CA ALA A 3 33.28 -42.53 -29.97
C ALA A 3 32.54 -42.92 -28.68
N ARG A 4 32.72 -42.14 -27.61
CA ARG A 4 31.88 -42.21 -26.41
C ARG A 4 31.11 -40.90 -26.25
N ARG A 5 29.82 -40.98 -26.53
CA ARG A 5 28.79 -39.97 -26.26
C ARG A 5 28.67 -39.77 -24.75
N LEU A 6 28.84 -38.54 -24.26
CA LEU A 6 28.32 -38.13 -22.96
C LEU A 6 26.85 -37.73 -23.15
N VAL A 7 25.97 -38.45 -22.46
CA VAL A 7 24.55 -38.10 -22.31
C VAL A 7 24.45 -37.27 -21.04
N ALA A 8 24.20 -35.97 -21.18
CA ALA A 8 23.85 -35.10 -20.05
C ALA A 8 22.35 -35.28 -19.74
N LEU A 9 22.05 -35.90 -18.59
CA LEU A 9 20.70 -35.89 -18.02
C LEU A 9 20.38 -34.46 -17.55
N ALA A 10 19.56 -33.75 -18.31
CA ALA A 10 18.88 -32.56 -17.85
C ALA A 10 17.67 -33.00 -16.99
N LEU A 11 17.81 -32.95 -15.66
CA LEU A 11 16.65 -32.98 -14.77
C LEU A 11 15.87 -31.68 -14.99
N GLY A 12 14.75 -31.80 -15.69
CA GLY A 12 13.77 -30.73 -15.82
C GLY A 12 13.10 -30.46 -14.48
N LEU A 13 13.42 -29.32 -13.86
CA LEU A 13 12.50 -28.68 -12.92
C LEU A 13 11.37 -28.07 -13.75
N LEU A 14 10.19 -28.68 -13.70
CA LEU A 14 8.96 -28.04 -14.16
C LEU A 14 8.65 -26.88 -13.21
N PRO A 15 8.42 -25.65 -13.71
CA PRO A 15 7.85 -24.60 -12.88
C PRO A 15 6.44 -25.03 -12.46
N ALA A 16 6.20 -25.05 -11.16
CA ALA A 16 4.87 -25.27 -10.61
C ALA A 16 3.91 -24.23 -11.21
N LEU A 17 2.92 -24.70 -11.95
CA LEU A 17 1.78 -23.88 -12.38
C LEU A 17 1.10 -23.36 -11.11
N VAL A 18 1.32 -22.08 -10.81
CA VAL A 18 0.50 -21.36 -9.84
C VAL A 18 -0.87 -21.18 -10.47
N PRO A 19 -1.97 -21.62 -9.85
CA PRO A 19 -3.30 -21.43 -10.41
C PRO A 19 -3.59 -19.94 -10.51
N ALA A 20 -3.81 -19.45 -11.74
CA ALA A 20 -4.36 -18.14 -11.98
C ALA A 20 -5.75 -18.10 -11.32
N VAL A 21 -5.87 -17.43 -10.18
CA VAL A 21 -7.15 -17.13 -9.56
C VAL A 21 -7.84 -16.13 -10.47
N ALA A 22 -8.76 -16.62 -11.30
CA ALA A 22 -9.68 -15.77 -12.03
C ALA A 22 -10.54 -15.05 -10.99
N CYS A 23 -10.42 -13.72 -10.92
CA CYS A 23 -11.38 -12.87 -10.22
C CYS A 23 -12.72 -12.98 -10.96
N SER A 24 -13.53 -13.96 -10.55
CA SER A 24 -14.93 -14.02 -10.91
C SER A 24 -15.60 -12.75 -10.39
N SER A 25 -16.20 -12.03 -11.32
CA SER A 25 -17.00 -10.82 -11.17
C SER A 25 -17.87 -10.90 -9.92
N ILE A 26 -17.65 -9.98 -8.98
CA ILE A 26 -18.58 -9.78 -7.86
C ILE A 26 -19.86 -9.18 -8.48
N PRO A 27 -21.06 -9.74 -8.24
CA PRO A 27 -22.29 -9.15 -8.73
C PRO A 27 -22.43 -7.74 -8.15
N GLU A 28 -22.80 -6.79 -9.00
CA GLU A 28 -23.04 -5.39 -8.63
C GLU A 28 -24.05 -5.34 -7.48
N LEU A 29 -23.57 -4.93 -6.30
CA LEU A 29 -24.46 -4.53 -5.21
C LEU A 29 -25.07 -3.19 -5.63
N THR A 30 -26.25 -3.25 -6.24
CA THR A 30 -27.12 -2.09 -6.39
C THR A 30 -27.45 -1.61 -4.98
N PHE A 31 -26.90 -0.47 -4.60
CA PHE A 31 -27.35 0.25 -3.42
C PHE A 31 -28.76 0.74 -3.72
N ASP A 32 -29.71 0.09 -3.08
CA ASP A 32 -31.12 0.47 -3.06
C ASP A 32 -31.20 1.82 -2.32
N ASP A 33 -31.40 2.90 -3.08
CA ASP A 33 -31.78 4.22 -2.56
C ASP A 33 -33.16 4.10 -1.90
N GLY A 34 -33.17 3.56 -0.68
CA GLY A 34 -34.35 3.48 0.18
C GLY A 34 -34.76 4.85 0.68
N ASP A 35 -35.40 5.62 -0.18
CA ASP A 35 -36.21 6.80 0.12
C ASP A 35 -37.45 6.33 0.91
N GLY A 36 -37.59 6.70 2.19
CA GLY A 36 -38.76 6.28 2.95
C GLY A 36 -38.83 6.52 4.46
N GLY A 37 -39.07 7.77 4.87
CA GLY A 37 -40.10 8.03 5.90
C GLY A 37 -39.65 8.33 7.35
N PRO A 38 -40.61 8.71 8.22
CA PRO A 38 -40.87 10.12 8.50
C PRO A 38 -40.70 10.54 9.97
N ASP A 39 -40.59 11.86 10.17
CA ASP A 39 -40.98 12.67 11.33
C ASP A 39 -40.95 12.01 12.73
N ALA A 40 -39.87 12.24 13.48
CA ALA A 40 -39.86 12.06 14.93
C ALA A 40 -40.18 13.40 15.63
N PRO A 41 -41.08 13.42 16.63
CA PRO A 41 -41.55 14.64 17.28
C PRO A 41 -40.49 15.29 18.17
N ALA A 42 -40.57 16.63 18.23
CA ALA A 42 -39.87 17.48 19.18
C ALA A 42 -40.11 16.99 20.62
N GLY A 43 -39.04 16.53 21.27
CA GLY A 43 -39.01 16.16 22.67
C GLY A 43 -37.92 16.95 23.39
N ASP A 44 -38.30 18.05 24.01
CA ASP A 44 -37.49 18.80 24.98
C ASP A 44 -37.09 17.90 26.15
N ALA A 45 -35.80 17.57 26.24
CA ALA A 45 -35.19 17.06 27.47
C ALA A 45 -33.90 17.83 27.73
N ARG A 46 -34.05 18.98 28.41
CA ARG A 46 -32.93 19.64 29.09
C ARG A 46 -32.36 18.66 30.10
N THR A 47 -31.19 18.11 29.80
CA THR A 47 -30.34 17.45 30.79
C THR A 47 -29.18 18.39 31.05
N ASP A 48 -29.27 19.11 32.17
CA ASP A 48 -28.19 19.90 32.73
C ASP A 48 -26.99 18.97 32.99
N ALA A 49 -25.99 19.02 32.11
CA ALA A 49 -24.71 18.38 32.35
C ALA A 49 -23.89 19.27 33.31
N PRO A 50 -23.30 18.71 34.38
CA PRO A 50 -22.42 19.48 35.26
C PRO A 50 -21.18 19.91 34.48
N THR A 51 -20.97 21.22 34.39
CA THR A 51 -19.68 21.81 34.00
C THR A 51 -18.66 21.45 35.07
N SER A 52 -18.02 20.29 34.90
CA SER A 52 -16.79 19.98 35.63
C SER A 52 -15.68 20.75 34.94
N ASP A 53 -15.32 21.88 35.55
CA ASP A 53 -14.15 22.71 35.27
C ASP A 53 -12.87 21.94 35.67
N GLY A 54 -12.71 20.76 35.07
CA GLY A 54 -11.47 20.01 35.07
C GLY A 54 -10.76 20.40 33.80
N THR A 55 -9.83 21.35 33.89
CA THR A 55 -8.70 21.40 32.97
C THR A 55 -7.97 20.07 33.09
N VAL A 56 -8.47 19.05 32.40
CA VAL A 56 -7.68 17.89 32.03
C VAL A 56 -6.51 18.51 31.28
N PRO A 57 -5.27 18.46 31.80
CA PRO A 57 -4.13 18.84 30.99
C PRO A 57 -4.27 17.98 29.74
N THR A 58 -4.55 18.64 28.62
CA THR A 58 -4.41 18.01 27.32
C THR A 58 -3.01 17.43 27.40
N PRO A 59 -2.83 16.09 27.33
CA PRO A 59 -1.49 15.52 27.35
C PRO A 59 -0.76 16.29 26.27
N ASP A 60 0.20 17.10 26.71
CA ASP A 60 0.82 18.10 25.88
C ASP A 60 1.30 17.31 24.68
N GLY A 61 0.63 17.55 23.55
CA GLY A 61 0.83 16.83 22.31
C GLY A 61 2.14 17.33 21.73
N THR A 62 3.20 17.30 22.53
CA THR A 62 4.56 17.29 22.08
C THR A 62 4.63 16.05 21.21
N ALA A 63 4.33 16.25 19.92
CA ALA A 63 4.54 15.26 18.88
C ALA A 63 5.88 14.61 19.21
N PRO A 64 5.95 13.27 19.33
CA PRO A 64 7.15 12.58 19.78
C PRO A 64 8.32 13.25 19.09
N ASP A 65 9.20 13.84 19.92
CA ASP A 65 10.35 14.63 19.51
C ASP A 65 10.83 14.08 18.19
N ALA A 66 10.91 14.93 17.17
CA ALA A 66 11.33 14.60 15.82
C ALA A 66 12.70 13.91 15.87
N GLY A 67 12.67 12.63 16.21
CA GLY A 67 13.83 11.79 16.40
C GLY A 67 14.53 11.83 15.07
N ASN A 68 15.85 12.03 15.12
CA ASN A 68 16.67 12.20 13.94
C ASN A 68 16.22 11.26 12.84
N CYS A 69 15.61 11.84 11.82
CA CYS A 69 15.06 11.07 10.73
C CYS A 69 16.22 10.25 10.12
N PRO A 70 16.06 8.93 9.92
CA PRO A 70 17.12 8.13 9.33
C PRO A 70 17.61 8.76 8.03
N ALA A 71 18.91 8.65 7.73
CA ALA A 71 19.50 9.27 6.53
C ALA A 71 18.86 8.80 5.20
N ALA A 72 18.17 7.64 5.22
CA ALA A 72 17.42 7.12 4.08
C ALA A 72 16.11 7.90 3.80
N CYS A 73 15.57 8.59 4.81
CA CYS A 73 14.33 9.34 4.71
C CYS A 73 14.60 10.75 4.20
N SER A 74 13.76 11.23 3.29
CA SER A 74 13.80 12.64 2.86
C SER A 74 13.28 13.57 3.96
N LYS A 75 12.27 13.10 4.72
CA LYS A 75 11.72 13.76 5.90
C LYS A 75 10.99 12.74 6.77
N CYS A 76 10.72 13.09 8.03
CA CYS A 76 9.87 12.31 8.91
C CYS A 76 8.60 13.09 9.21
N THR A 77 7.45 12.42 9.21
CA THR A 77 6.15 13.05 9.48
C THR A 77 5.34 12.13 10.39
N ASN A 78 4.99 12.61 11.59
CA ASN A 78 4.27 11.83 12.60
C ASN A 78 4.94 10.46 12.91
N GLY A 79 6.28 10.43 12.95
CA GLY A 79 7.03 9.20 13.18
C GLY A 79 7.12 8.25 11.98
N ALA A 80 6.62 8.63 10.80
CA ALA A 80 6.81 7.87 9.56
C ALA A 80 7.95 8.46 8.72
N CYS A 81 8.80 7.58 8.17
CA CYS A 81 9.80 7.91 7.17
C CYS A 81 9.11 8.25 5.85
N VAL A 82 9.34 9.44 5.30
CA VAL A 82 8.88 9.80 3.96
C VAL A 82 10.07 9.85 3.02
N ILE A 83 10.06 8.98 2.01
CA ILE A 83 11.05 8.92 0.94
C ILE A 83 10.41 9.51 -0.31
N THR A 84 10.86 10.68 -0.75
CA THR A 84 10.32 11.32 -1.96
C THR A 84 11.21 11.00 -3.15
N CYS A 85 10.60 10.49 -4.23
CA CYS A 85 11.27 10.20 -5.48
C CYS A 85 10.98 11.28 -6.53
N PRO A 86 11.86 12.30 -6.68
CA PRO A 86 11.72 13.29 -7.74
C PRO A 86 12.15 12.69 -9.09
N GLY A 87 11.24 11.96 -9.74
CA GLY A 87 11.47 11.29 -11.01
C GLY A 87 12.42 10.10 -10.87
N ALA A 88 13.23 9.82 -11.90
CA ALA A 88 14.10 8.65 -11.95
C ALA A 88 15.28 8.65 -10.94
N LYS A 89 15.37 9.67 -10.06
CA LYS A 89 16.50 9.88 -9.14
C LYS A 89 16.55 8.93 -7.95
N CYS A 90 15.44 8.27 -7.62
CA CYS A 90 15.50 7.19 -6.63
C CYS A 90 16.40 6.06 -7.14
N GLY A 91 17.12 5.37 -6.26
CA GLY A 91 17.91 4.20 -6.63
C GLY A 91 17.05 3.11 -7.28
N SER A 92 17.66 2.07 -7.84
CA SER A 92 16.90 0.90 -8.34
C SER A 92 16.18 0.17 -7.21
N THR A 93 16.73 0.26 -6.00
CA THR A 93 16.16 -0.26 -4.77
C THR A 93 15.93 0.88 -3.78
N ILE A 94 14.75 0.92 -3.17
CA ILE A 94 14.35 1.86 -2.12
C ILE A 94 14.12 1.04 -0.86
N THR A 95 15.01 1.18 0.12
CA THR A 95 14.94 0.41 1.37
C THR A 95 14.36 1.30 2.47
N CYS A 96 13.23 0.89 3.02
CA CYS A 96 12.61 1.55 4.17
C CYS A 96 13.39 1.20 5.45
N PRO A 97 13.70 2.19 6.30
CA PRO A 97 14.40 1.93 7.55
C PRO A 97 13.54 1.13 8.53
N PRO A 98 14.13 0.26 9.36
CA PRO A 98 13.41 -0.49 10.38
C PRO A 98 12.96 0.39 11.55
N GLY A 99 11.93 -0.08 12.27
CA GLY A 99 11.44 0.52 13.52
C GLY A 99 10.46 1.68 13.34
N GLN A 100 10.03 1.97 12.10
CA GLN A 100 9.00 2.97 11.83
C GLN A 100 8.29 2.70 10.51
N ALA A 101 7.08 3.25 10.39
CA ALA A 101 6.33 3.24 9.14
C ALA A 101 7.07 3.99 8.03
N CYS A 102 6.90 3.54 6.79
CA CYS A 102 7.56 4.10 5.62
C CYS A 102 6.53 4.51 4.56
N VAL A 103 6.72 5.70 3.99
CA VAL A 103 5.91 6.27 2.92
C VAL A 103 6.83 6.60 1.76
N VAL A 104 6.68 5.88 0.64
CA VAL A 104 7.39 6.16 -0.60
C VAL A 104 6.50 6.99 -1.50
N ASP A 105 6.90 8.23 -1.74
CA ASP A 105 6.16 9.18 -2.56
C ASP A 105 6.71 9.19 -3.99
N CYS A 106 5.92 8.62 -4.90
CA CYS A 106 6.19 8.51 -6.33
C CYS A 106 5.36 9.53 -7.12
N SER A 107 5.26 10.78 -6.65
CA SER A 107 4.33 11.76 -7.23
C SER A 107 4.70 12.28 -8.62
N ASN A 108 5.91 12.03 -9.13
CA ASN A 108 6.29 12.43 -10.49
C ASN A 108 6.17 11.26 -11.49
N PRO A 109 5.98 11.54 -12.79
CA PRO A 109 5.93 10.51 -13.82
C PRO A 109 7.19 9.62 -13.80
N ASN A 110 7.00 8.30 -13.88
CA ASN A 110 8.05 7.28 -13.88
C ASN A 110 9.00 7.30 -12.64
N SER A 111 8.59 7.91 -11.52
CA SER A 111 9.47 8.06 -10.36
C SER A 111 9.91 6.75 -9.73
N CYS A 112 8.99 5.80 -9.69
CA CYS A 112 9.16 4.47 -9.12
C CYS A 112 9.01 3.37 -10.16
N GLN A 113 9.11 3.73 -11.45
CA GLN A 113 9.01 2.76 -12.53
C GLN A 113 10.20 1.80 -12.52
N ASN A 114 9.94 0.50 -12.68
CA ASN A 114 10.97 -0.56 -12.63
C ASN A 114 11.82 -0.56 -11.35
N LYS A 115 11.28 -0.10 -10.22
CA LYS A 115 11.99 -0.09 -8.94
C LYS A 115 11.57 -1.24 -8.04
N ARG A 116 12.44 -1.52 -7.07
CA ARG A 116 12.17 -2.41 -5.94
C ARG A 116 12.02 -1.58 -4.67
N VAL A 117 10.93 -1.76 -3.92
CA VAL A 117 10.74 -1.18 -2.59
C VAL A 117 10.82 -2.29 -1.56
N GLU A 118 11.80 -2.21 -0.67
CA GLU A 118 12.02 -3.16 0.41
C GLU A 118 11.48 -2.54 1.71
N CYS A 119 10.33 -3.01 2.14
CA CYS A 119 9.69 -2.60 3.37
C CYS A 119 10.32 -3.35 4.55
N ALA A 120 10.59 -2.64 5.64
CA ALA A 120 11.11 -3.25 6.86
C ALA A 120 10.12 -4.26 7.45
N SER A 121 10.64 -5.30 8.09
CA SER A 121 9.82 -6.38 8.63
C SER A 121 8.89 -5.90 9.74
N GLY A 122 7.61 -6.25 9.66
CA GLY A 122 6.60 -5.92 10.68
C GLY A 122 6.09 -4.48 10.65
N GLU A 123 6.66 -3.61 9.82
CA GLU A 123 6.28 -2.19 9.72
C GLU A 123 5.22 -1.93 8.64
N ALA A 124 4.52 -0.80 8.76
CA ALA A 124 3.62 -0.33 7.71
C ALA A 124 4.40 0.33 6.58
N CYS A 125 4.06 0.00 5.34
CA CYS A 125 4.73 0.49 4.14
C CYS A 125 3.70 0.97 3.12
N THR A 126 3.72 2.26 2.82
CA THR A 126 2.77 2.90 1.91
C THR A 126 3.51 3.45 0.71
N VAL A 127 3.06 3.14 -0.50
CA VAL A 127 3.59 3.70 -1.74
C VAL A 127 2.53 4.52 -2.45
N ASN A 128 2.79 5.81 -2.65
CA ASN A 128 1.87 6.75 -3.29
C ASN A 128 2.27 6.96 -4.74
N CYS A 129 1.42 6.52 -5.65
CA CYS A 129 1.59 6.55 -7.09
C CYS A 129 0.63 7.59 -7.67
N ALA A 130 0.98 8.87 -7.56
CA ALA A 130 0.09 9.98 -7.91
C ALA A 130 0.18 10.45 -9.38
N ALA A 131 1.23 10.06 -10.11
CA ALA A 131 1.41 10.42 -11.52
C ALA A 131 1.22 9.24 -12.47
N ASN A 132 1.03 9.53 -13.76
CA ASN A 132 0.96 8.54 -14.82
C ASN A 132 2.25 7.69 -14.86
N ARG A 133 2.09 6.36 -14.85
CA ARG A 133 3.19 5.37 -14.83
C ARG A 133 4.19 5.59 -13.69
N SER A 134 3.79 6.26 -12.61
CA SER A 134 4.67 6.53 -11.48
C SER A 134 5.21 5.26 -10.83
N CYS A 135 4.40 4.21 -10.75
CA CYS A 135 4.73 2.91 -10.16
C CYS A 135 4.53 1.75 -11.14
N ASP A 136 4.63 2.03 -12.44
CA ASP A 136 4.61 0.98 -13.45
C ASP A 136 5.76 0.00 -13.20
N THR A 137 5.50 -1.31 -13.32
CA THR A 137 6.46 -2.40 -13.04
C THR A 137 7.16 -2.34 -11.67
N LEU A 138 6.55 -1.68 -10.67
CA LEU A 138 7.07 -1.60 -9.30
C LEU A 138 7.00 -2.98 -8.62
N THR A 139 8.11 -3.41 -8.01
CA THR A 139 8.12 -4.58 -7.12
C THR A 139 8.17 -4.10 -5.67
N LEU A 140 7.25 -4.56 -4.84
CA LEU A 140 7.32 -4.35 -3.40
C LEU A 140 7.61 -5.66 -2.68
N GLU A 141 8.54 -5.61 -1.74
CA GLU A 141 8.90 -6.71 -0.85
C GLU A 141 8.64 -6.33 0.59
N ALA A 142 7.90 -7.18 1.29
CA ALA A 142 7.69 -7.05 2.72
C ALA A 142 7.75 -8.40 3.41
N ASN A 143 8.33 -8.42 4.61
CA ASN A 143 8.38 -9.59 5.48
C ASN A 143 7.56 -9.29 6.75
N GLY A 144 6.26 -9.56 6.70
CA GLY A 144 5.28 -9.12 7.71
C GLY A 144 4.82 -7.65 7.52
N GLY A 145 3.88 -7.21 8.37
CA GLY A 145 3.37 -5.85 8.35
C GLY A 145 2.23 -5.60 7.35
N LYS A 146 1.92 -4.32 7.11
CA LYS A 146 0.86 -3.88 6.18
C LYS A 146 1.50 -3.14 5.02
N LEU A 147 1.26 -3.63 3.81
CA LEU A 147 1.73 -3.00 2.60
C LEU A 147 0.56 -2.35 1.87
N CYS A 148 0.67 -1.07 1.58
CA CYS A 148 -0.33 -0.28 0.91
C CYS A 148 0.27 0.33 -0.37
N VAL A 149 -0.46 0.21 -1.48
CA VAL A 149 -0.16 0.94 -2.71
C VAL A 149 -1.36 1.80 -3.05
N ARG A 150 -1.17 3.12 -3.09
CA ARG A 150 -2.18 4.11 -3.46
C ARG A 150 -1.96 4.56 -4.89
N CYS A 151 -2.87 4.18 -5.77
CA CYS A 151 -2.83 4.47 -7.19
C CYS A 151 -3.81 5.61 -7.47
N GLU A 152 -3.32 6.84 -7.27
CA GLU A 152 -4.13 8.07 -7.39
C GLU A 152 -3.89 8.78 -8.72
N GLY A 153 -2.75 8.52 -9.35
CA GLY A 153 -2.54 8.92 -10.74
C GLY A 153 -3.53 8.16 -11.63
N GLY A 154 -4.06 8.84 -12.64
CA GLY A 154 -5.02 8.25 -13.59
C GLY A 154 -4.49 7.02 -14.34
N ASN A 155 -5.04 6.75 -15.53
CA ASN A 155 -4.74 5.53 -16.29
C ASN A 155 -3.26 5.11 -16.25
N MET A 156 -3.00 3.90 -15.72
CA MET A 156 -1.69 3.22 -15.61
C MET A 156 -0.73 3.70 -14.50
N ALA A 157 -1.16 4.39 -13.44
CA ALA A 157 -0.24 4.69 -12.32
C ALA A 157 0.39 3.43 -11.69
N CYS A 158 -0.34 2.31 -11.71
CA CYS A 158 0.02 1.04 -11.07
C CYS A 158 -0.29 -0.19 -11.94
N ASP A 159 -0.06 -0.10 -13.25
CA ASP A 159 -0.46 -1.14 -14.22
C ASP A 159 0.12 -2.53 -13.87
N ALA A 160 1.42 -2.58 -13.56
CA ALA A 160 2.16 -3.80 -13.28
C ALA A 160 2.86 -3.80 -11.90
N VAL A 161 2.13 -3.48 -10.84
CA VAL A 161 2.67 -3.57 -9.47
C VAL A 161 2.69 -5.01 -8.99
N THR A 162 3.84 -5.50 -8.54
CA THR A 162 4.03 -6.84 -7.96
C THR A 162 4.27 -6.72 -6.47
N CYS A 163 3.43 -7.39 -5.66
CA CYS A 163 3.62 -7.49 -4.21
C CYS A 163 4.16 -8.88 -3.84
N ASN A 164 5.39 -8.93 -3.36
CA ASN A 164 6.01 -10.12 -2.76
C ASN A 164 5.93 -9.98 -1.24
N VAL A 165 4.93 -10.64 -0.65
CA VAL A 165 4.65 -10.59 0.78
C VAL A 165 4.97 -11.93 1.42
N ASP A 166 5.90 -11.94 2.36
CA ASP A 166 6.25 -13.10 3.20
C ASP A 166 5.82 -12.84 4.65
N GLY A 167 5.81 -13.89 5.48
CA GLY A 167 5.63 -13.74 6.93
C GLY A 167 4.26 -13.23 7.39
N GLY A 168 3.20 -13.45 6.60
CA GLY A 168 1.83 -13.02 6.93
C GLY A 168 1.54 -11.55 6.63
N ALA A 169 2.38 -10.88 5.85
CA ALA A 169 2.10 -9.54 5.34
C ALA A 169 0.83 -9.53 4.47
N THR A 170 0.09 -8.44 4.52
CA THR A 170 -1.02 -8.17 3.60
C THR A 170 -0.63 -7.03 2.67
N CYS A 171 -0.77 -7.26 1.36
CA CYS A 171 -0.67 -6.19 0.36
C CYS A 171 -2.07 -5.71 0.01
N ASN A 172 -2.29 -4.41 0.09
CA ASN A 172 -3.53 -3.75 -0.22
C ASN A 172 -3.27 -2.69 -1.31
N LYS A 173 -4.10 -2.70 -2.34
CA LYS A 173 -4.01 -1.77 -3.47
C LYS A 173 -5.28 -0.94 -3.50
N THR A 174 -5.15 0.34 -3.20
CA THR A 174 -6.26 1.30 -3.29
C THR A 174 -6.11 2.11 -4.57
N CYS A 175 -7.16 2.17 -5.38
CA CYS A 175 -7.17 2.89 -6.64
C CYS A 175 -8.13 4.08 -6.49
N GLY A 176 -7.60 5.29 -6.61
CA GLY A 176 -8.37 6.50 -6.34
C GLY A 176 -9.41 6.75 -7.41
N GLY A 177 -10.69 6.46 -7.10
CA GLY A 177 -11.94 7.07 -7.60
C GLY A 177 -12.22 7.21 -9.11
N GLY A 178 -11.26 7.01 -10.00
CA GLY A 178 -11.44 7.02 -11.46
C GLY A 178 -11.69 5.62 -12.01
N PRO A 179 -12.02 5.48 -13.31
CA PRO A 179 -12.25 4.19 -13.99
C PRO A 179 -10.98 3.32 -14.13
N VAL A 180 -9.96 3.55 -13.30
CA VAL A 180 -8.70 2.82 -13.30
C VAL A 180 -8.95 1.39 -12.81
N SER A 181 -9.07 0.47 -13.77
CA SER A 181 -9.06 -0.96 -13.52
C SER A 181 -7.66 -1.35 -13.05
N CYS A 182 -7.50 -1.53 -11.74
CA CYS A 182 -6.28 -2.07 -11.20
C CYS A 182 -6.21 -3.56 -11.52
N SER A 183 -5.38 -3.93 -12.50
CA SER A 183 -5.03 -5.33 -12.74
C SER A 183 -4.41 -5.88 -11.45
N ASN A 184 -5.10 -6.82 -10.83
CA ASN A 184 -4.77 -7.34 -9.52
C ASN A 184 -3.95 -8.62 -9.73
N THR A 185 -2.69 -8.48 -10.11
CA THR A 185 -1.74 -9.61 -10.19
C THR A 185 -1.16 -9.99 -8.81
N CYS A 186 -1.55 -9.28 -7.76
CA CYS A 186 -1.12 -9.58 -6.40
C CYS A 186 -1.91 -10.78 -5.85
N ALA A 187 -1.24 -11.92 -5.66
CA ALA A 187 -1.79 -13.02 -4.88
C ALA A 187 -1.97 -12.56 -3.42
N GLY A 188 -3.22 -12.33 -2.99
CA GLY A 188 -3.55 -11.91 -1.62
C GLY A 188 -3.99 -10.46 -1.44
N CYS A 189 -4.25 -9.70 -2.51
CA CYS A 189 -4.84 -8.37 -2.38
C CYS A 189 -6.34 -8.40 -2.07
N ALA A 190 -6.73 -7.87 -0.91
CA ALA A 190 -8.11 -7.52 -0.61
C ALA A 190 -8.44 -6.14 -1.20
N THR A 191 -9.54 -6.03 -1.95
CA THR A 191 -9.95 -4.79 -2.65
C THR A 191 -10.79 -3.83 -1.78
N THR A 192 -10.97 -4.10 -0.50
CA THR A 192 -12.08 -3.51 0.28
C THR A 192 -11.68 -2.83 1.59
N SER A 193 -10.40 -2.61 1.85
CA SER A 193 -10.00 -1.92 3.09
C SER A 193 -9.20 -0.67 2.74
N ALA A 194 -9.61 0.49 3.25
CA ALA A 194 -8.80 1.70 3.13
C ALA A 194 -7.40 1.44 3.69
N CYS A 195 -6.37 1.89 2.98
CA CYS A 195 -5.06 1.97 3.59
C CYS A 195 -5.13 2.84 4.85
N PRO A 196 -4.54 2.41 5.97
CA PRO A 196 -4.49 3.23 7.18
C PRO A 196 -3.77 4.57 6.92
#